data_AF-A0A8S1NGS2-F1
#
_entry.id   AF-A0A8S1NGS2-F1
#
_cell.length_a   1.000
_cell.length_b   1.000
_cell.length_c   1.000
_cell.angle_alpha   90.00
_cell.angle_beta   90.00
_cell.angle_gamma   90.00
#
_symmetry.space_group_name_H-M   'P 1'
#
loop_
_entity.id
_entity.type
_entity.pdbx_description
1 polymer ?
#
loop_
_entity_poly.entity_id
_entity_poly.type
_entity_poly.pdbx_seq_one_letter_code
_entity_poly.pdbx_strand_id
1 'polypeptide(L)'
;MNYYNILGIQNNSSQEQIKIAFRNLAKMHHPDKNPQSVQFRIISEAYRILSNPQLRARYDQAQLQYEKQIQIFNLIRNFINGKEDIPLIHQKDHESNQNESKTLDIQQIQKKKIRKAQN
;
A
#
# COMPACT_ATOMS: atom_id res chain seq x y z
N MET A 1 0.55 -10.72 -3.68
CA MET A 1 1.20 -10.61 -5.00
C MET A 1 0.90 -9.22 -5.55
N ASN A 2 1.89 -8.33 -5.68
CA ASN A 2 1.68 -6.95 -6.16
C ASN A 2 1.99 -6.84 -7.68
N TYR A 3 1.61 -5.74 -8.33
CA TYR A 3 1.86 -5.55 -9.77
C TYR A 3 3.34 -5.41 -10.14
N TYR A 4 4.17 -4.90 -9.23
CA TYR A 4 5.62 -4.81 -9.43
C TYR A 4 6.27 -6.20 -9.49
N ASN A 5 5.85 -7.13 -8.62
CA ASN A 5 6.28 -8.52 -8.56
C ASN A 5 5.79 -9.30 -9.79
N ILE A 6 4.59 -9.01 -10.28
CA ILE A 6 4.08 -9.57 -11.54
C ILE A 6 4.99 -9.20 -12.72
N LEU A 7 5.46 -7.94 -12.75
CA LEU A 7 6.41 -7.50 -13.78
C LEU A 7 7.87 -7.84 -13.46
N GLY A 8 8.17 -8.37 -12.27
CA GLY A 8 9.53 -8.69 -11.83
C GLY A 8 10.42 -7.46 -11.62
N ILE A 9 9.85 -6.34 -11.19
CA ILE A 9 10.54 -5.06 -11.00
C ILE A 9 10.39 -4.52 -9.58
N GLN A 10 11.17 -3.49 -9.24
CA GLN A 10 11.10 -2.81 -7.95
C GLN A 10 9.99 -1.75 -7.93
N ASN A 11 9.48 -1.42 -6.73
CA ASN A 11 8.41 -0.41 -6.57
C ASN A 11 8.84 1.01 -6.98
N ASN A 12 10.15 1.30 -6.95
CA ASN A 12 10.74 2.57 -7.38
C ASN A 12 11.09 2.59 -8.89
N SER A 13 10.73 1.56 -9.65
CA SER A 13 11.10 1.46 -11.06
C SER A 13 10.55 2.61 -11.90
N SER A 14 11.34 3.04 -12.87
CA SER A 14 10.98 4.11 -13.81
C SER A 14 9.94 3.62 -14.83
N GLN A 15 9.28 4.56 -15.52
CA GLN A 15 8.33 4.23 -16.58
C GLN A 15 8.97 3.41 -17.72
N GLU A 16 10.24 3.70 -18.04
CA GLU A 16 10.98 2.93 -19.03
C GLU A 16 11.24 1.49 -18.57
N GLN A 17 11.61 1.30 -17.29
CA GLN A 17 11.81 -0.05 -16.73
C GLN A 17 10.51 -0.86 -16.74
N ILE A 18 9.38 -0.23 -16.37
CA ILE A 18 8.04 -0.85 -16.44
C ILE A 18 7.72 -1.29 -17.88
N LYS A 19 8.00 -0.42 -18.85
CA LYS A 19 7.74 -0.68 -20.27
C LYS A 19 8.64 -1.78 -20.84
N ILE A 20 9.91 -1.84 -20.44
CA ILE A 20 10.85 -2.88 -20.85
C ILE A 20 10.42 -4.23 -20.27
N ALA A 21 10.08 -4.29 -18.98
CA ALA A 21 9.64 -5.51 -18.31
C ALA A 21 8.37 -6.08 -18.96
N PHE A 22 7.37 -5.24 -19.22
CA PHE A 22 6.16 -5.66 -19.94
C PHE A 22 6.47 -6.24 -21.31
N ARG A 23 7.33 -5.59 -22.12
CA ARG A 23 7.68 -6.10 -23.46
C ARG A 23 8.34 -7.47 -23.40
N ASN A 24 9.21 -7.71 -22.43
CA ASN A 24 9.86 -9.01 -22.27
C ASN A 24 8.86 -10.10 -21.89
N LEU A 25 7.99 -9.82 -20.92
CA LEU A 25 6.96 -10.76 -20.46
C LEU A 25 5.88 -11.02 -21.53
N ALA A 26 5.46 -9.99 -22.27
CA ALA A 26 4.51 -10.11 -23.36
C ALA A 26 5.02 -11.01 -24.49
N LYS A 27 6.33 -10.96 -24.81
CA LYS A 27 6.94 -11.87 -25.79
C LYS A 27 6.94 -13.33 -25.30
N MET A 28 7.20 -13.55 -24.01
CA MET A 28 7.24 -14.90 -23.43
C MET A 28 5.84 -15.50 -23.29
N HIS A 29 4.84 -14.69 -22.95
CA HIS A 29 3.47 -15.12 -22.68
C HIS A 29 2.45 -14.75 -23.76
N HIS A 30 2.91 -14.43 -24.98
CA HIS A 30 2.04 -13.92 -26.06
C HIS A 30 0.83 -14.84 -26.32
N PRO A 31 -0.39 -14.28 -26.48
CA PRO A 31 -1.60 -15.09 -26.70
C PRO A 31 -1.52 -15.94 -27.97
N ASP A 32 -0.83 -15.51 -29.02
CA ASP A 32 -0.68 -16.35 -30.24
C ASP A 32 -0.02 -17.71 -29.97
N LYS A 33 0.91 -17.77 -29.01
CA LYS A 33 1.58 -19.01 -28.61
C LYS A 33 0.86 -19.71 -27.45
N ASN A 34 0.14 -18.94 -26.64
CA ASN A 34 -0.57 -19.41 -25.44
C ASN A 34 -1.93 -18.72 -25.28
N PRO A 35 -2.95 -19.06 -26.10
CA PRO A 35 -4.19 -18.28 -26.21
C PRO A 35 -5.08 -18.32 -24.96
N GLN A 36 -4.87 -19.27 -24.05
CA GLN A 36 -5.57 -19.34 -22.76
C GLN A 36 -4.71 -18.89 -21.57
N SER A 37 -3.58 -18.22 -21.82
CA SER A 37 -2.66 -17.78 -20.78
C SER A 37 -3.30 -16.76 -19.84
N VAL A 38 -3.63 -17.21 -18.63
CA VAL A 38 -3.98 -16.34 -17.50
C VAL A 38 -2.83 -15.34 -17.22
N GLN A 39 -1.58 -15.76 -17.45
CA GLN A 39 -0.39 -14.94 -17.21
C GLN A 39 -0.40 -13.66 -18.04
N PHE A 40 -0.73 -13.74 -19.34
CA PHE A 40 -0.75 -12.56 -20.19
C PHE A 40 -1.76 -11.51 -19.71
N ARG A 41 -2.93 -11.96 -19.22
CA ARG A 41 -3.94 -11.06 -18.64
C ARG A 41 -3.42 -10.37 -17.39
N ILE A 42 -2.78 -11.11 -16.48
CA ILE A 42 -2.20 -10.57 -15.24
C ILE A 42 -1.08 -9.57 -15.55
N ILE A 43 -0.18 -9.91 -16.48
CA ILE A 43 0.91 -9.03 -16.94
C ILE A 43 0.36 -7.75 -17.58
N SER A 44 -0.66 -7.87 -18.43
CA SER A 44 -1.29 -6.73 -19.10
C SER A 44 -1.98 -5.79 -18.11
N GLU A 45 -2.66 -6.36 -17.11
CA GLU A 45 -3.32 -5.55 -16.07
C GLU A 45 -2.30 -4.83 -15.18
N ALA A 46 -1.22 -5.51 -14.79
CA ALA A 46 -0.12 -4.88 -14.06
C ALA A 46 0.49 -3.71 -14.84
N TYR A 47 0.74 -3.91 -16.14
CA TYR A 47 1.24 -2.84 -17.00
C TYR A 47 0.24 -1.70 -17.15
N ARG A 48 -1.05 -1.98 -17.31
CA ARG A 48 -2.10 -0.95 -17.44
C ARG A 48 -2.13 -0.01 -16.24
N ILE A 49 -1.99 -0.56 -15.03
CA ILE A 49 -1.96 0.23 -13.80
C ILE A 49 -0.65 0.98 -13.64
N LEU A 50 0.49 0.31 -13.83
CA LEU A 50 1.81 0.89 -13.52
C LEU A 50 2.32 1.88 -14.57
N SER A 51 1.91 1.73 -15.84
CA SER A 51 2.34 2.61 -16.93
C SER A 51 1.68 3.99 -16.92
N ASN A 52 0.51 4.12 -16.29
CA ASN A 52 -0.16 5.40 -16.12
C ASN A 52 0.21 6.01 -14.75
N PRO A 53 0.85 7.18 -14.68
CA PRO A 53 1.26 7.79 -13.40
C PRO A 53 0.12 8.00 -12.40
N GLN A 54 -1.07 8.37 -12.87
CA GLN A 54 -2.23 8.59 -12.00
C GLN A 54 -2.78 7.27 -11.44
N LEU A 55 -2.84 6.22 -12.27
CA LEU A 55 -3.27 4.90 -11.82
C LEU A 55 -2.25 4.27 -10.88
N ARG A 56 -0.95 4.42 -11.17
CA ARG A 56 0.15 3.98 -10.30
C ARG A 56 0.07 4.66 -8.94
N ALA A 57 -0.10 6.00 -8.90
CA ALA A 57 -0.21 6.72 -7.64
C ALA A 57 -1.41 6.25 -6.80
N ARG A 58 -2.58 6.03 -7.43
CA ARG A 58 -3.76 5.49 -6.75
C ARG A 58 -3.53 4.06 -6.24
N TYR A 59 -2.88 3.23 -7.04
CA TYR A 59 -2.51 1.87 -6.66
C TYR A 59 -1.57 1.88 -5.44
N ASP A 60 -0.50 2.67 -5.50
CA ASP A 60 0.49 2.78 -4.42
C ASP A 60 -0.15 3.32 -3.13
N GLN A 61 -1.04 4.32 -3.23
CA GLN A 61 -1.81 4.84 -2.10
C GLN A 61 -2.72 3.76 -1.49
N ALA A 62 -3.41 2.98 -2.32
CA ALA A 62 -4.27 1.91 -1.85
C ALA A 62 -3.47 0.78 -1.17
N GLN A 63 -2.30 0.44 -1.70
CA GLN A 63 -1.39 -0.53 -1.06
C GLN A 63 -0.95 -0.04 0.32
N LEU A 64 -0.51 1.22 0.43
CA LEU A 64 -0.10 1.80 1.71
C LEU A 64 -1.25 1.82 2.72
N GLN A 65 -2.47 2.14 2.28
CA GLN A 65 -3.64 2.15 3.15
C GLN A 65 -3.97 0.74 3.66
N TYR A 66 -3.90 -0.26 2.78
CA TYR A 66 -4.12 -1.66 3.14
C TYR A 66 -3.08 -2.15 4.16
N GLU A 67 -1.80 -1.81 3.96
CA GLU A 67 -0.74 -2.11 4.92
C GLU A 67 -1.01 -1.47 6.29
N LYS A 68 -1.36 -0.18 6.32
CA LYS A 68 -1.74 0.51 7.57
C LYS A 68 -2.92 -0.17 8.27
N GLN A 69 -3.92 -0.63 7.53
CA GLN A 69 -5.07 -1.34 8.10
C GLN A 69 -4.66 -2.68 8.71
N ILE A 70 -3.79 -3.45 8.04
CA ILE A 70 -3.23 -4.69 8.60
C ILE A 70 -2.47 -4.39 9.89
N GLN A 71 -1.65 -3.34 9.91
CA GLN A 71 -0.90 -2.96 11.11
C GLN A 71 -1.84 -2.60 12.27
N ILE A 72 -2.89 -1.82 12.02
CA ILE A 72 -3.91 -1.49 13.03
C ILE A 72 -4.63 -2.76 13.51
N PHE A 73 -5.03 -3.65 12.61
CA PHE A 73 -5.68 -4.90 12.97
C PHE A 73 -4.80 -5.77 13.86
N ASN A 74 -3.51 -5.91 13.51
CA ASN A 74 -2.54 -6.66 14.30
C ASN A 74 -2.32 -6.01 15.68
N LEU A 75 -2.26 -4.69 15.73
CA LEU A 75 -2.16 -3.93 16.98
C LEU A 75 -3.34 -4.20 17.91
N ILE A 76 -4.57 -4.11 17.39
CA ILE A 76 -5.80 -4.40 18.14
C ILE A 76 -5.81 -5.86 18.61
N ARG A 77 -5.44 -6.79 17.71
CA ARG A 77 -5.34 -8.22 18.03
C ARG A 77 -4.37 -8.46 19.19
N ASN A 78 -3.20 -7.83 19.19
CA ASN A 78 -2.19 -8.01 20.24
C ASN A 78 -2.64 -7.42 21.57
N PHE A 79 -3.27 -6.23 21.54
CA PHE A 79 -3.87 -5.60 22.71
C PHE A 79 -4.95 -6.48 23.36
N ILE A 80 -5.86 -7.06 22.57
CA ILE A 80 -6.91 -7.96 23.06
C ILE A 80 -6.31 -9.24 23.65
N ASN A 81 -5.23 -9.76 23.06
CA ASN A 81 -4.59 -11.00 23.51
C ASN A 81 -3.57 -10.82 24.65
N GLY A 82 -3.39 -9.60 25.18
CA GLY A 82 -2.49 -9.31 26.29
C GLY A 82 -1.02 -9.65 26.02
N LYS A 83 -0.58 -9.67 24.75
CA LYS A 83 0.82 -9.87 24.38
C LYS A 83 1.49 -8.51 24.14
N GLU A 84 2.53 -8.23 24.91
CA GLU A 84 3.19 -6.92 25.04
C GLU A 84 3.81 -6.35 23.75
N ASP A 85 3.96 -5.03 23.84
CA ASP A 85 4.65 -4.01 23.05
C ASP A 85 4.26 -3.75 21.60
N ILE A 86 3.74 -2.53 21.42
CA ILE A 86 3.51 -1.85 20.14
C ILE A 86 4.87 -1.63 19.49
N PRO A 87 5.21 -2.28 18.36
CA PRO A 87 6.43 -1.94 17.64
C PRO A 87 6.27 -0.52 17.10
N LEU A 88 7.08 0.39 17.63
CA LEU A 88 7.14 1.79 17.20
C LEU A 88 7.45 1.78 15.69
N ILE A 89 6.53 2.31 14.89
CA ILE A 89 6.72 2.40 13.44
C ILE A 89 7.90 3.34 13.20
N HIS A 90 9.03 2.78 12.77
CA HIS A 90 10.12 3.56 12.19
C HIS A 90 9.59 4.09 10.84
N GLN A 91 9.04 5.30 10.86
CA GLN A 91 8.88 6.10 9.66
C GLN A 91 10.30 6.29 9.12
N LYS A 92 10.67 5.58 8.04
CA LYS A 92 11.82 6.02 7.25
C LYS A 92 11.48 7.41 6.75
N ASP A 93 12.30 8.36 7.18
CA ASP A 93 12.16 9.78 6.94
C ASP A 93 11.95 10.04 5.45
N HIS A 94 10.75 10.52 5.12
CA HIS A 94 10.56 11.43 4.00
C HIS A 94 9.81 12.63 4.55
N GLU A 95 10.60 13.56 5.07
CA GLU A 95 10.19 14.93 5.35
C GLU A 95 9.56 15.53 4.09
N SER A 96 8.26 15.81 4.14
CA SER A 96 7.75 17.17 4.06
C SER A 96 6.22 17.16 4.03
N ASN A 97 5.67 18.16 4.72
CA ASN A 97 4.38 18.80 4.48
C ASN A 97 3.22 18.47 5.46
N GLN A 98 3.22 19.23 6.56
CA GLN A 98 2.07 19.91 7.17
C GLN A 98 0.75 19.13 7.18
N ASN A 99 0.56 18.25 8.16
CA ASN A 99 -0.76 17.80 8.61
C ASN A 99 -0.74 17.34 10.08
N GLU A 100 -0.19 18.18 10.97
CA GLU A 100 -0.23 17.95 12.44
C GLU A 100 -1.57 18.34 13.09
N SER A 101 -2.57 18.82 12.32
CA SER A 101 -3.77 19.43 12.92
C SER A 101 -4.94 18.49 13.20
N LYS A 102 -4.84 17.16 12.99
CA LYS A 102 -5.99 16.24 13.20
C LYS A 102 -5.86 15.28 14.38
N THR A 103 -4.68 15.11 14.96
CA THR A 103 -4.45 14.19 16.09
C THR A 103 -4.74 14.81 17.46
N LEU A 104 -4.83 16.14 17.55
CA LEU A 104 -5.06 16.86 18.82
C LEU A 104 -6.52 16.85 19.31
N ASP A 105 -7.49 16.46 18.47
CA ASP A 105 -8.91 16.57 18.81
C ASP A 105 -9.43 15.35 19.61
N ILE A 106 -8.93 14.15 19.33
CA ILE A 106 -9.38 12.92 20.00
C ILE A 106 -8.99 12.90 21.48
N GLN A 107 -7.80 13.42 21.82
CA GLN A 107 -7.36 13.50 23.22
C GLN A 107 -8.13 14.56 24.03
N GLN A 108 -8.58 15.63 23.38
CA GLN A 108 -9.40 16.67 24.03
C GLN A 108 -10.84 16.19 24.28
N ILE A 109 -11.41 15.43 23.34
CA ILE A 109 -12.75 14.82 23.49
C ILE A 109 -12.78 13.80 24.65
N GLN A 110 -11.71 13.03 24.83
CA GLN A 110 -11.56 12.07 25.93
C GLN A 110 -11.46 12.78 27.30
N LYS A 111 -10.67 13.86 27.41
CA LYS A 111 -10.53 14.63 28.67
C LYS A 111 -11.83 15.32 29.11
N LYS A 112 -12.69 15.72 28.17
CA LYS A 112 -13.96 16.40 28.47
C LYS A 112 -15.06 15.45 28.98
N LYS A 113 -14.99 14.16 28.63
CA LYS A 113 -15.92 13.13 29.13
C LYS A 113 -15.63 12.72 30.57
N ILE A 114 -14.35 12.69 30.97
CA ILE A 114 -13.95 12.27 32.33
C ILE A 114 -14.33 13.31 33.40
N ARG A 115 -14.30 14.62 33.07
CA ARG A 115 -14.67 15.69 34.02
C ARG A 115 -16.16 15.82 34.32
N LYS A 116 -17.04 15.23 33.49
CA LYS A 116 -18.50 15.24 33.73
C LYS A 116 -19.00 14.06 34.57
N ALA A 117 -18.12 13.14 34.97
CA ALA A 117 -18.46 11.98 35.80
C ALA A 117 -18.02 12.13 37.26
N GLN A 118 -17.49 13.29 37.66
CA GLN A 118 -16.97 13.56 39.02
C GLN A 118 -17.57 14.81 39.68
N ASN A 119 -18.63 15.41 39.11
CA ASN A 119 -19.43 16.46 39.74
C ASN A 119 -20.89 16.07 39.77
#